data_AF-A0A812LHU5-F1
#
_entry.id   AF-A0A812LHU5-F1
#
_cell.length_a   1.000
_cell.length_b   1.000
_cell.length_c   1.000
_cell.angle_alpha   90.00
_cell.angle_beta   90.00
_cell.angle_gamma   90.00
#
_symmetry.space_group_name_H-M   'P 1'
#
loop_
_entity.id
_entity.type
_entity.pdbx_description
1 polymer ?
#
loop_
_entity_poly.entity_id
_entity_poly.type
_entity_poly.pdbx_seq_one_letter_code
_entity_poly.pdbx_strand_id
1 'polypeptide(L)'
;MAPAANVHSADFYEVLGVPRDASDADITKAYRKLALKHHPDRNTDRMEKAKEEFQRIGEAYEVLHDPEKRKMYDQYGKEGADNAGAPGFHASPGFGTGMTQEQAQQIFENIFGGRGMPQGSYMFAGSGMDGMGMPGMSMPDMGGGIDMSEIFMSMGMPGGATSSRSRRRPREQCTIPAGHQVTIHGLSSSAAHNGKTGQIRGFEQTRSRYEVQLDDGTNISVRPENLTQLCTVTVHGLTSKPELNGRSGRIVGMDTTSGRYVVMVQAAAPTVIRLQPANCILSVGMCVRLRGLNREDLNGQRAQVLDVDRSARRYEVQLSEGRQIRVKFENVVC
;
A
#
# COMPACT_ATOMS: atom_id res chain seq x y z
N MET A 1 21.87 -26.18 15.64
CA MET A 1 22.67 -25.90 14.42
C MET A 1 21.67 -25.61 13.32
N ALA A 2 21.65 -24.41 12.75
CA ALA A 2 20.64 -24.07 11.74
C ALA A 2 20.85 -24.93 10.48
N PRO A 3 19.80 -25.54 9.91
CA PRO A 3 19.94 -26.32 8.67
C PRO A 3 20.35 -25.39 7.52
N ALA A 4 21.21 -25.89 6.63
CA ALA A 4 21.52 -25.16 5.41
C ALA A 4 20.25 -25.07 4.53
N ALA A 5 19.99 -23.90 3.94
CA ALA A 5 18.84 -23.71 3.07
C ALA A 5 18.88 -24.68 1.88
N ASN A 6 17.83 -25.47 1.71
CA ASN A 6 17.66 -26.43 0.64
C ASN A 6 16.32 -26.20 -0.07
N VAL A 7 16.36 -25.43 -1.17
CA VAL A 7 15.17 -25.02 -1.95
C VAL A 7 14.46 -26.20 -2.63
N HIS A 8 15.09 -27.39 -2.63
CA HIS A 8 14.48 -28.62 -3.14
C HIS A 8 13.89 -29.54 -2.07
N SER A 9 14.00 -29.16 -0.79
CA SER A 9 13.39 -29.95 0.28
C SER A 9 11.86 -29.89 0.24
N ALA A 10 11.24 -30.95 0.74
CA ALA A 10 9.80 -31.00 1.00
C ALA A 10 9.40 -30.25 2.28
N ASP A 11 10.38 -29.93 3.14
CA ASP A 11 10.17 -29.27 4.42
C ASP A 11 10.39 -27.75 4.31
N PHE A 12 9.38 -26.93 4.65
CA PHE A 12 9.44 -25.47 4.46
C PHE A 12 10.50 -24.80 5.33
N TYR A 13 10.79 -25.37 6.51
CA TYR A 13 11.88 -24.90 7.38
C TYR A 13 13.24 -25.12 6.73
N GLU A 14 13.43 -26.24 6.02
CA GLU A 14 14.65 -26.53 5.27
C GLU A 14 14.75 -25.68 4.00
N VAL A 15 13.64 -25.41 3.32
CA VAL A 15 13.58 -24.48 2.17
C VAL A 15 14.11 -23.10 2.55
N LEU A 16 13.70 -22.58 3.72
CA LEU A 16 14.21 -21.29 4.22
C LEU A 16 15.55 -21.40 4.97
N GLY A 17 16.01 -22.61 5.33
CA GLY A 17 17.23 -22.83 6.10
C GLY A 17 17.14 -22.29 7.53
N VAL A 18 15.97 -22.42 8.15
CA VAL A 18 15.69 -21.98 9.51
C VAL A 18 15.31 -23.17 10.39
N PRO A 19 15.62 -23.15 11.70
CA PRO A 19 15.20 -24.21 12.59
C PRO A 19 13.68 -24.14 12.85
N ARG A 20 13.06 -25.25 13.32
CA ARG A 20 11.61 -25.30 13.57
C ARG A 20 11.13 -24.35 14.67
N ASP A 21 12.01 -23.99 15.60
CA ASP A 21 11.79 -23.00 16.66
C ASP A 21 12.08 -21.56 16.23
N ALA A 22 12.32 -21.31 14.93
CA ALA A 22 12.61 -19.99 14.41
C ALA A 22 11.50 -18.98 14.71
N SER A 23 11.91 -17.77 15.09
CA SER A 23 10.99 -16.65 15.26
C SER A 23 10.50 -16.13 13.91
N ASP A 24 9.37 -15.43 13.90
CA ASP A 24 8.84 -14.81 12.68
C ASP A 24 9.86 -13.85 12.03
N ALA A 25 10.65 -13.17 12.87
CA ALA A 25 11.73 -12.29 12.41
C ALA A 25 12.83 -13.05 11.67
N ASP A 26 13.18 -14.26 12.14
CA ASP A 26 14.18 -15.12 11.48
C ASP A 26 13.67 -15.68 10.16
N ILE A 27 12.38 -16.06 10.11
CA ILE A 27 11.70 -16.52 8.89
C ILE A 27 11.67 -15.40 7.84
N THR A 28 11.27 -14.18 8.21
CA THR A 28 11.30 -13.02 7.30
C THR A 28 12.72 -12.68 6.85
N LYS A 29 13.72 -12.78 7.74
CA LYS A 29 15.12 -12.51 7.40
C LYS A 29 15.67 -13.53 6.42
N ALA A 30 15.37 -14.82 6.62
CA ALA A 30 15.77 -15.90 5.72
C ALA A 30 15.12 -15.75 4.34
N TYR A 31 13.81 -15.49 4.30
CA TYR A 31 13.09 -15.21 3.05
C TYR A 31 13.72 -14.06 2.26
N ARG A 32 14.01 -12.91 2.90
CA ARG A 32 14.64 -11.77 2.22
C ARG A 32 15.98 -12.12 1.60
N LYS A 33 16.81 -12.90 2.30
CA LYS A 33 18.14 -13.33 1.83
C LYS A 33 18.02 -14.26 0.62
N LEU A 34 17.09 -15.21 0.65
CA LEU A 34 16.89 -16.19 -0.42
C LEU A 34 16.18 -15.58 -1.63
N ALA A 35 15.15 -14.76 -1.42
CA ALA A 35 14.43 -14.07 -2.48
C ALA A 35 15.36 -13.15 -3.31
N LEU A 36 16.30 -12.46 -2.66
CA LEU A 36 17.32 -11.66 -3.37
C LEU A 36 18.34 -12.51 -4.13
N LYS A 37 18.64 -13.72 -3.65
CA LYS A 37 19.60 -14.63 -4.27
C LYS A 37 19.01 -15.33 -5.50
N HIS A 38 17.73 -15.70 -5.42
CA HIS A 38 17.02 -16.46 -6.46
C HIS A 38 16.10 -15.58 -7.34
N HIS A 39 16.23 -14.25 -7.27
CA HIS A 39 15.42 -13.35 -8.09
C HIS A 39 15.71 -13.54 -9.61
N PRO A 40 14.69 -13.56 -10.48
CA PRO A 40 14.87 -13.77 -11.93
C PRO A 40 15.75 -12.69 -12.58
N ASP A 41 15.65 -11.42 -12.15
CA ASP A 41 16.47 -10.33 -12.72
C ASP A 41 17.98 -10.47 -12.45
N ARG A 42 18.38 -11.21 -11.41
CA ARG A 42 19.79 -11.43 -11.08
C ARG A 42 20.34 -12.76 -11.63
N ASN A 43 19.45 -13.64 -12.09
CA ASN A 43 19.77 -14.99 -12.58
C ASN A 43 19.23 -15.16 -14.01
N THR A 44 19.57 -14.22 -14.90
CA THR A 44 19.10 -14.19 -16.30
C THR A 44 19.62 -15.36 -17.13
N ASP A 45 20.67 -16.04 -16.69
CA ASP A 45 21.24 -17.26 -17.29
C ASP A 45 20.48 -18.54 -16.90
N ARG A 46 19.71 -18.51 -15.79
CA ARG A 46 18.97 -19.65 -15.25
C ARG A 46 17.54 -19.27 -14.85
N MET A 47 16.88 -18.47 -15.69
CA MET A 47 15.57 -17.88 -15.38
C MET A 47 14.53 -18.91 -14.95
N GLU A 48 14.40 -20.03 -15.65
CA GLU A 48 13.40 -21.06 -15.31
C GLU A 48 13.64 -21.69 -13.92
N LYS A 49 14.90 -22.04 -13.61
CA LYS A 49 15.26 -22.59 -12.30
C LYS A 49 15.10 -21.56 -11.18
N ALA A 50 15.52 -20.32 -11.44
CA ALA A 50 15.36 -19.22 -10.49
C ALA A 50 13.88 -18.93 -10.20
N LYS A 51 12.99 -19.02 -11.21
CA LYS A 51 11.54 -18.89 -11.02
C LYS A 51 10.98 -19.99 -10.13
N GLU A 52 11.30 -21.26 -10.40
CA GLU A 52 10.84 -22.40 -9.58
C GLU A 52 11.34 -22.30 -8.14
N GLU A 53 12.62 -21.95 -7.96
CA GLU A 53 13.22 -21.76 -6.64
C GLU A 53 12.58 -20.59 -5.89
N PHE A 54 12.36 -19.46 -6.58
CA PHE A 54 11.69 -18.28 -6.03
C PHE A 54 10.24 -18.57 -5.61
N GLN A 55 9.52 -19.34 -6.42
CA GLN A 55 8.16 -19.79 -6.12
C GLN A 55 8.13 -20.64 -4.84
N ARG A 56 9.04 -21.60 -4.69
CA ARG A 56 9.14 -22.44 -3.48
C ARG A 56 9.51 -21.65 -2.23
N ILE A 57 10.42 -20.68 -2.37
CA ILE A 57 10.78 -19.77 -1.28
C ILE A 57 9.57 -18.92 -0.84
N GLY A 58 8.74 -18.48 -1.80
CA GLY A 58 7.48 -17.79 -1.55
C GLY A 58 6.45 -18.65 -0.83
N GLU A 59 6.23 -19.88 -1.29
CA GLU A 59 5.32 -20.86 -0.68
C GLU A 59 5.71 -21.15 0.78
N ALA A 60 7.00 -21.41 1.02
CA ALA A 60 7.51 -21.66 2.37
C ALA A 60 7.29 -20.46 3.30
N TYR A 61 7.50 -19.24 2.80
CA TYR A 61 7.26 -18.03 3.57
C TYR A 61 5.79 -17.80 3.87
N GLU A 62 4.89 -18.02 2.91
CA GLU A 62 3.45 -17.83 3.11
C GLU A 62 2.90 -18.75 4.21
N VAL A 63 3.36 -20.01 4.24
CA VAL A 63 2.92 -20.98 5.24
C VAL A 63 3.55 -20.72 6.61
N LEU A 64 4.84 -20.39 6.66
CA LEU A 64 5.57 -20.23 7.93
C LEU A 64 5.38 -18.85 8.58
N HIS A 65 5.02 -17.82 7.82
CA HIS A 65 4.81 -16.47 8.34
C HIS A 65 3.44 -16.29 9.01
N ASP A 66 2.43 -17.04 8.57
CA ASP A 66 1.09 -17.00 9.16
C ASP A 66 1.01 -17.98 10.34
N PRO A 67 0.70 -17.51 11.57
CA PRO A 67 0.67 -18.37 12.75
C PRO A 67 -0.34 -19.52 12.66
N GLU A 68 -1.47 -19.33 11.98
CA GLU A 68 -2.50 -20.35 11.80
C GLU A 68 -2.04 -21.39 10.77
N LYS A 69 -1.49 -20.95 9.64
CA LYS A 69 -0.95 -21.86 8.62
C LYS A 69 0.28 -22.64 9.12
N ARG A 70 1.18 -21.99 9.87
CA ARG A 70 2.36 -22.61 10.48
C ARG A 70 1.94 -23.70 11.46
N LYS A 71 0.96 -23.43 12.31
CA LYS A 71 0.44 -24.42 13.26
C LYS A 71 -0.17 -25.63 12.55
N MET A 72 -0.93 -25.41 11.48
CA MET A 72 -1.50 -26.50 10.68
C MET A 72 -0.41 -27.31 9.98
N TYR A 73 0.61 -26.64 9.43
CA TYR A 73 1.77 -27.30 8.81
C TYR A 73 2.58 -28.12 9.83
N ASP A 74 2.81 -27.60 11.03
CA ASP A 74 3.52 -28.31 12.10
C ASP A 74 2.75 -29.54 12.61
N GLN A 75 1.41 -29.51 12.56
CA GLN A 75 0.55 -30.60 13.02
C GLN A 75 0.32 -31.69 11.96
N TYR A 76 0.22 -31.32 10.69
CA TYR A 76 -0.28 -32.19 9.63
C TYR A 76 0.69 -32.36 8.45
N GLY A 77 1.83 -31.66 8.46
CA GLY A 77 2.80 -31.66 7.37
C GLY A 77 2.24 -31.07 6.08
N LYS A 78 2.91 -31.35 4.96
CA LYS A 78 2.47 -30.90 3.62
C LYS A 78 1.19 -31.59 3.13
N GLU A 79 0.88 -32.80 3.63
CA GLU A 79 -0.22 -33.63 3.11
C GLU A 79 -1.56 -33.42 3.82
N GLY A 80 -1.58 -33.11 5.12
CA GLY A 80 -2.83 -32.77 5.80
C GLY A 80 -3.22 -31.30 5.67
N ALA A 81 -2.36 -30.51 5.03
CA ALA A 81 -2.73 -29.22 4.49
C ALA A 81 -3.75 -29.34 3.34
N ASP A 82 -3.51 -30.27 2.42
CA ASP A 82 -4.39 -30.56 1.29
C ASP A 82 -5.60 -31.44 1.66
N ASN A 83 -5.50 -32.30 2.68
CA ASN A 83 -6.54 -33.29 3.03
C ASN A 83 -7.42 -32.95 4.26
N ALA A 84 -7.23 -31.80 4.91
CA ALA A 84 -8.16 -31.36 5.96
C ALA A 84 -9.47 -30.88 5.31
N GLY A 85 -10.44 -31.79 5.15
CA GLY A 85 -11.81 -31.55 4.71
C GLY A 85 -12.65 -30.67 5.66
N ALA A 86 -12.08 -29.56 6.14
CA ALA A 86 -12.77 -28.54 6.90
C ALA A 86 -13.47 -27.56 5.93
N PRO A 87 -14.77 -27.28 6.11
CA PRO A 87 -15.52 -26.33 5.29
C PRO A 87 -14.98 -24.91 5.55
N GLY A 88 -14.01 -24.51 4.73
CA GLY A 88 -13.24 -23.27 4.88
C GLY A 88 -11.85 -23.35 4.26
N PHE A 89 -11.30 -24.56 4.10
CA PHE A 89 -9.94 -24.77 3.57
C PHE A 89 -9.84 -24.78 2.04
N HIS A 90 -10.92 -25.06 1.32
CA HIS A 90 -10.96 -24.95 -0.16
C HIS A 90 -11.33 -23.53 -0.66
N ALA A 91 -11.51 -22.57 0.24
CA ALA A 91 -11.93 -21.20 -0.10
C ALA A 91 -10.86 -20.13 0.13
N SER A 92 -9.67 -20.51 0.63
CA SER A 92 -8.49 -19.63 0.63
C SER A 92 -7.61 -19.96 -0.57
N PRO A 93 -7.37 -19.00 -1.50
CA PRO A 93 -6.33 -19.17 -2.50
C PRO A 93 -4.99 -19.18 -1.77
N GLY A 94 -4.38 -20.34 -1.59
CA GLY A 94 -3.07 -20.44 -0.94
C GLY A 94 -2.76 -21.72 -0.18
N PHE A 95 -3.56 -22.79 -0.32
CA PHE A 95 -3.24 -24.05 0.37
C PHE A 95 -3.37 -25.33 -0.47
N GLY A 96 -3.79 -25.26 -1.74
CA GLY A 96 -3.91 -26.46 -2.59
C GLY A 96 -3.73 -26.24 -4.10
N THR A 97 -3.29 -25.06 -4.50
CA THR A 97 -2.78 -24.79 -5.84
C THR A 97 -1.55 -23.95 -5.64
N GLY A 98 -0.38 -24.53 -5.95
CA GLY A 98 0.91 -23.90 -5.69
C GLY A 98 0.90 -22.42 -6.03
N MET A 99 1.40 -21.60 -5.10
CA MET A 99 1.51 -20.15 -5.22
C MET A 99 1.91 -19.77 -6.65
N THR A 100 1.13 -18.94 -7.33
CA THR A 100 1.50 -18.53 -8.69
C THR A 100 2.73 -17.64 -8.66
N GLN A 101 3.48 -17.59 -9.76
CA GLN A 101 4.64 -16.70 -9.88
C GLN A 101 4.28 -15.24 -9.56
N GLU A 102 3.09 -14.80 -9.99
CA GLU A 102 2.56 -13.45 -9.73
C GLU A 102 2.30 -13.22 -8.23
N GLN A 103 1.81 -14.22 -7.51
CA GLN A 103 1.61 -14.14 -6.06
C GLN A 103 2.95 -14.08 -5.32
N ALA A 104 3.94 -14.87 -5.72
CA ALA A 104 5.29 -14.81 -5.15
C ALA A 104 5.93 -13.43 -5.37
N GLN A 105 5.75 -12.84 -6.55
CA GLN A 105 6.20 -11.50 -6.89
C GLN A 105 5.48 -10.43 -6.07
N GLN A 106 4.17 -10.54 -5.89
CA GLN A 106 3.39 -9.62 -5.05
C GLN A 106 3.83 -9.66 -3.58
N ILE A 107 4.11 -10.85 -3.02
CA ILE A 107 4.65 -10.96 -1.66
C ILE A 107 6.01 -10.25 -1.57
N PHE A 108 6.88 -10.44 -2.57
CA PHE A 108 8.16 -9.75 -2.63
C PHE A 108 7.97 -8.23 -2.74
N GLU A 109 7.11 -7.74 -3.63
CA GLU A 109 6.81 -6.30 -3.77
C GLU A 109 6.20 -5.70 -2.49
N ASN A 110 5.37 -6.45 -1.78
CA ASN A 110 4.81 -6.00 -0.50
C ASN A 110 5.90 -5.88 0.58
N ILE A 111 6.89 -6.78 0.57
CA ILE A 111 7.98 -6.81 1.56
C ILE A 111 9.12 -5.83 1.20
N PHE A 112 9.44 -5.69 -0.09
CA PHE A 112 10.56 -4.89 -0.60
C PHE A 112 10.14 -3.53 -1.16
N GLY A 113 8.91 -3.39 -1.66
CA GLY A 113 8.33 -2.15 -2.20
C GLY A 113 7.50 -1.34 -1.19
N GLY A 114 7.09 -1.95 -0.07
CA GLY A 114 6.17 -1.34 0.92
C GLY A 114 6.80 -0.61 2.11
N ARG A 115 8.11 -0.70 2.35
CA ARG A 115 8.76 -0.01 3.48
C ARG A 115 10.08 0.62 3.05
N GLY A 116 10.15 1.94 3.24
CA GLY A 116 11.20 2.78 2.68
C GLY A 116 12.62 2.31 2.97
N MET A 117 13.36 2.08 1.88
CA MET A 117 14.80 2.28 1.83
C MET A 117 15.11 3.21 0.65
N PRO A 118 15.99 4.21 0.82
CA PRO A 118 16.37 5.12 -0.24
C PRO A 118 17.16 4.36 -1.31
N GLN A 119 16.90 4.74 -2.56
CA GLN A 119 17.40 4.18 -3.81
C GLN A 119 18.91 4.41 -4.04
N GLY A 120 19.74 4.38 -2.99
CA GLY A 120 21.16 4.75 -3.02
C GLY A 120 22.11 3.76 -2.35
N SER A 121 21.63 2.64 -1.79
CA SER A 121 22.51 1.61 -1.19
C SER A 121 22.93 0.51 -2.17
N TYR A 122 22.68 0.66 -3.47
CA TYR A 122 23.03 -0.32 -4.50
C TYR A 122 24.53 -0.36 -4.86
N MET A 123 25.39 0.33 -4.11
CA MET A 123 26.84 0.39 -4.37
C MET A 123 27.71 -0.20 -3.25
N PHE A 124 27.14 -0.76 -2.16
CA PHE A 124 27.97 -1.20 -1.01
C PHE A 124 27.73 -2.63 -0.51
N ALA A 125 27.02 -3.46 -1.27
CA ALA A 125 26.81 -4.87 -0.92
C ALA A 125 27.05 -5.78 -2.13
N GLY A 126 28.28 -5.75 -2.66
CA GLY A 126 28.65 -6.62 -3.77
C GLY A 126 29.96 -6.25 -4.44
N SER A 127 31.06 -6.22 -3.70
CA SER A 127 32.41 -6.36 -4.26
C SER A 127 33.29 -6.93 -3.18
N GLY A 128 33.78 -8.15 -3.40
CA GLY A 128 34.83 -8.73 -2.59
C GLY A 128 36.06 -7.81 -2.59
N MET A 129 36.68 -7.66 -1.44
CA MET A 129 38.05 -7.19 -1.33
C MET A 129 38.75 -8.08 -0.31
N ASP A 130 39.05 -9.31 -0.75
CA ASP A 130 40.21 -10.04 -0.26
C ASP A 130 41.46 -9.22 -0.61
N GLY A 131 42.29 -8.97 0.40
CA GLY A 131 43.68 -8.56 0.22
C GLY A 131 43.91 -7.11 -0.18
N MET A 132 44.15 -6.25 0.81
CA MET A 132 45.25 -5.28 0.74
C MET A 132 45.63 -4.89 2.18
N GLY A 133 46.81 -5.35 2.60
CA GLY A 133 47.35 -5.07 3.91
C GLY A 133 47.61 -3.57 4.11
N MET A 134 47.25 -3.08 5.30
CA MET A 134 47.83 -1.86 5.86
C MET A 134 48.63 -2.24 7.10
N PRO A 135 49.94 -1.97 7.13
CA PRO A 135 50.83 -2.40 8.21
C PRO A 135 50.73 -1.48 9.42
N GLY A 136 50.63 -2.09 10.59
CA GLY A 136 51.19 -1.57 11.84
C GLY A 136 50.58 -0.29 12.42
N MET A 137 49.62 -0.44 13.32
CA MET A 137 49.55 0.40 14.52
C MET A 137 48.89 -0.41 15.65
N SER A 138 49.74 -0.90 16.54
CA SER A 138 49.38 -1.46 17.84
C SER A 138 48.72 -0.36 18.70
N MET A 139 47.45 -0.51 19.03
CA MET A 139 46.87 0.18 20.19
C MET A 139 47.00 -0.73 21.42
N PRO A 140 47.52 -0.22 22.55
CA PRO A 140 47.40 -0.91 23.83
C PRO A 140 46.00 -0.73 24.41
N ASP A 141 45.63 -1.75 25.17
CA ASP A 141 44.45 -1.88 26.02
C ASP A 141 44.23 -0.63 26.91
N MET A 142 43.06 0.00 26.80
CA MET A 142 42.55 0.95 27.79
C MET A 142 41.05 0.73 27.98
N GLY A 143 40.73 0.03 29.06
CA GLY A 143 39.41 0.08 29.68
C GLY A 143 39.14 1.46 30.29
N GLY A 144 37.93 1.97 30.10
CA GLY A 144 37.45 3.20 30.72
C GLY A 144 36.67 4.06 29.75
N GLY A 145 35.36 4.19 29.96
CA GLY A 145 34.45 4.95 29.11
C GLY A 145 34.82 6.42 29.00
N ILE A 146 34.88 6.91 27.76
CA ILE A 146 34.91 8.34 27.44
C ILE A 146 34.04 8.55 26.18
N ASP A 147 33.20 9.58 26.23
CA ASP A 147 32.21 9.98 25.24
C ASP A 147 32.87 10.43 23.91
N MET A 148 32.54 9.74 22.82
CA MET A 148 33.09 9.96 21.47
C MET A 148 32.46 11.16 20.71
N SER A 149 31.78 12.07 21.40
CA SER A 149 31.27 13.30 20.77
C SER A 149 32.28 14.46 20.77
N GLU A 150 33.23 14.52 21.70
CA GLU A 150 34.13 15.68 21.83
C GLU A 150 35.43 15.59 20.99
N ILE A 151 35.93 14.39 20.72
CA ILE A 151 37.17 14.23 19.91
C ILE A 151 36.92 14.60 18.44
N PHE A 152 35.70 14.41 17.95
CA PHE A 152 35.31 14.69 16.55
C PHE A 152 35.23 16.20 16.24
N MET A 153 35.08 17.07 17.23
CA MET A 153 35.04 18.53 17.02
C MET A 153 36.42 19.19 16.95
N SER A 154 37.52 18.47 17.21
CA SER A 154 38.87 19.04 17.31
C SER A 154 39.75 18.90 16.06
N MET A 155 39.39 18.05 15.10
CA MET A 155 40.10 17.96 13.81
C MET A 155 39.32 18.72 12.73
N GLY A 156 39.71 19.97 12.52
CA GLY A 156 39.15 20.89 11.52
C GLY A 156 39.32 20.39 10.07
N MET A 157 38.44 19.50 9.64
CA MET A 157 38.28 19.13 8.24
C MET A 157 37.24 20.05 7.56
N PRO A 158 37.59 20.72 6.44
CA PRO A 158 36.68 21.63 5.75
C PRO A 158 35.61 20.81 5.01
N GLY A 159 34.43 20.74 5.61
CA GLY A 159 33.25 20.06 5.08
C GLY A 159 32.75 20.74 3.80
N GLY A 160 32.88 20.00 2.69
CA GLY A 160 32.41 20.37 1.36
C GLY A 160 30.93 20.78 1.33
N ALA A 161 30.71 21.82 0.54
CA ALA A 161 29.44 22.46 0.30
C ALA A 161 28.36 21.52 -0.29
N THR A 162 27.13 21.75 0.18
CA THR A 162 25.86 21.57 -0.54
C THR A 162 25.52 20.16 -1.03
N SER A 163 25.16 19.26 -0.10
CA SER A 163 24.02 18.39 -0.40
C SER A 163 22.77 19.24 -0.24
N SER A 164 22.17 19.64 -1.37
CA SER A 164 20.81 20.13 -1.35
C SER A 164 19.99 19.04 -0.65
N ARG A 165 19.54 19.33 0.57
CA ARG A 165 18.41 18.63 1.17
C ARG A 165 17.33 18.75 0.11
N SER A 166 17.16 17.72 -0.70
CA SER A 166 15.90 17.41 -1.31
C SER A 166 14.96 17.35 -0.12
N ARG A 167 14.30 18.49 0.14
CA ARG A 167 13.11 18.57 0.95
C ARG A 167 12.26 17.48 0.34
N ARG A 168 12.21 16.31 0.98
CA ARG A 168 11.14 15.35 0.73
C ARG A 168 9.91 16.23 0.82
N ARG A 169 9.28 16.49 -0.33
CA ARG A 169 8.03 17.24 -0.36
C ARG A 169 7.18 16.56 0.70
N PRO A 170 6.58 17.31 1.65
CA PRO A 170 5.62 16.71 2.54
C PRO A 170 4.71 15.87 1.65
N ARG A 171 4.49 14.60 1.98
CA ARG A 171 3.39 13.87 1.36
C ARG A 171 2.15 14.62 1.85
N GLU A 172 1.76 15.66 1.11
CA GLU A 172 0.56 16.43 1.36
C GLU A 172 -0.57 15.47 1.07
N GLN A 173 -0.93 14.72 2.11
CA GLN A 173 -2.14 13.95 2.15
C GLN A 173 -3.25 15.00 2.04
N CYS A 174 -3.82 15.17 0.85
CA CYS A 174 -5.06 15.91 0.71
C CYS A 174 -6.07 15.20 1.63
N THR A 175 -6.35 15.85 2.76
CA THR A 175 -7.27 15.36 3.77
C THR A 175 -8.69 15.64 3.30
N ILE A 176 -9.61 14.72 3.59
CA ILE A 176 -11.02 14.94 3.31
C ILE A 176 -11.46 16.17 4.12
N PRO A 177 -12.00 17.22 3.49
CA PRO A 177 -12.34 18.45 4.21
C PRO A 177 -13.53 18.24 5.15
N ALA A 178 -13.69 19.13 6.11
CA ALA A 178 -14.88 19.17 6.95
C ALA A 178 -16.18 19.29 6.11
N GLY A 179 -17.27 18.73 6.61
CA GLY A 179 -18.59 18.67 5.97
C GLY A 179 -18.83 17.44 5.08
N HIS A 180 -17.81 16.62 4.79
CA HIS A 180 -17.93 15.52 3.84
C HIS A 180 -18.47 14.24 4.46
N GLN A 181 -19.35 13.55 3.72
CA GLN A 181 -19.84 12.24 4.12
C GLN A 181 -18.79 11.14 3.89
N VAL A 182 -18.61 10.32 4.92
CA VAL A 182 -17.70 9.18 4.95
C VAL A 182 -18.39 7.94 5.53
N THR A 183 -17.99 6.77 5.06
CA THR A 183 -18.37 5.48 5.65
C THR A 183 -17.21 4.99 6.50
N ILE A 184 -17.52 4.59 7.72
CA ILE A 184 -16.54 4.05 8.65
C ILE A 184 -16.46 2.53 8.47
N HIS A 185 -15.24 2.00 8.49
CA HIS A 185 -14.98 0.58 8.39
C HIS A 185 -13.65 0.24 9.08
N GLY A 186 -13.37 -1.05 9.30
CA GLY A 186 -12.07 -1.48 9.82
C GLY A 186 -11.77 -1.10 11.27
N LEU A 187 -12.73 -0.56 12.04
CA LEU A 187 -12.53 -0.29 13.46
C LEU A 187 -12.54 -1.59 14.26
N SER A 188 -11.40 -1.89 14.89
CA SER A 188 -11.23 -3.03 15.78
C SER A 188 -11.77 -2.77 17.19
N SER A 189 -11.47 -1.62 17.79
CA SER A 189 -11.94 -1.27 19.14
C SER A 189 -13.39 -0.79 19.21
N SER A 190 -13.98 -0.42 18.08
CA SER A 190 -15.34 0.13 18.03
C SER A 190 -16.08 -0.37 16.80
N ALA A 191 -16.08 -1.69 16.62
CA ALA A 191 -16.68 -2.37 15.48
C ALA A 191 -18.18 -2.06 15.30
N ALA A 192 -18.87 -1.64 16.37
CA ALA A 192 -20.27 -1.19 16.33
C ALA A 192 -20.52 0.03 15.43
N HIS A 193 -19.47 0.78 15.07
CA HIS A 193 -19.58 1.90 14.13
C HIS A 193 -19.19 1.52 12.69
N ASN A 194 -18.70 0.30 12.44
CA ASN A 194 -18.41 -0.16 11.08
C ASN A 194 -19.70 -0.24 10.26
N GLY A 195 -19.67 0.28 9.04
CA GLY A 195 -20.82 0.40 8.14
C GLY A 195 -21.67 1.65 8.38
N LYS A 196 -21.46 2.41 9.46
CA LYS A 196 -22.15 3.68 9.68
C LYS A 196 -21.57 4.79 8.81
N THR A 197 -22.42 5.74 8.49
CA THR A 197 -22.07 6.98 7.80
C THR A 197 -22.01 8.17 8.75
N GLY A 198 -21.18 9.15 8.41
CA GLY A 198 -21.05 10.38 9.18
C GLY A 198 -20.39 11.49 8.37
N GLN A 199 -20.35 12.70 8.94
CA GLN A 199 -19.70 13.86 8.37
C GLN A 199 -18.37 14.16 9.05
N ILE A 200 -17.35 14.47 8.26
CA ILE A 200 -16.05 14.93 8.77
C ILE A 200 -16.26 16.30 9.43
N ARG A 201 -15.83 16.45 10.69
CA ARG A 201 -15.75 17.75 11.36
C ARG A 201 -14.41 18.43 11.17
N GLY A 202 -13.35 17.63 11.11
CA GLY A 202 -12.00 18.14 10.93
C GLY A 202 -10.98 17.01 10.89
N PHE A 203 -9.73 17.39 10.64
CA PHE A 203 -8.59 16.50 10.69
C PHE A 203 -7.59 17.00 11.73
N GLU A 204 -7.37 16.20 12.77
CA GLU A 204 -6.37 16.46 13.79
C GLU A 204 -5.00 16.03 13.28
N GLN A 205 -4.20 17.00 12.81
CA GLN A 205 -2.88 16.75 12.20
C GLN A 205 -1.90 16.08 13.18
N THR A 206 -1.93 16.45 14.46
CA THR A 206 -1.03 15.91 15.50
C THR A 206 -1.23 14.42 15.72
N ARG A 207 -2.48 13.95 15.69
CA ARG A 207 -2.85 12.55 15.90
C ARG A 207 -3.06 11.78 14.60
N SER A 208 -3.00 12.45 13.45
CA SER A 208 -3.33 11.90 12.14
C SER A 208 -4.70 11.20 12.14
N ARG A 209 -5.71 11.84 12.71
CA ARG A 209 -7.07 11.29 12.84
C ARG A 209 -8.12 12.28 12.38
N TYR A 210 -9.18 11.76 11.76
CA TYR A 210 -10.38 12.52 11.46
C TYR A 210 -11.34 12.48 12.63
N GLU A 211 -11.92 13.63 12.91
CA GLU A 211 -13.12 13.72 13.74
C GLU A 211 -14.33 13.56 12.84
N VAL A 212 -15.13 12.53 13.10
CA VAL A 212 -16.34 12.23 12.33
C VAL A 212 -17.53 12.30 13.25
N GLN A 213 -18.52 13.11 12.88
CA GLN A 213 -19.83 13.10 13.49
C GLN A 213 -20.71 12.11 12.73
N LEU A 214 -21.02 10.98 13.36
CA LEU A 214 -21.97 9.99 12.87
C LEU A 214 -23.37 10.58 12.73
N ASP A 215 -24.18 9.97 11.87
CA ASP A 215 -25.58 10.38 11.66
C ASP A 215 -26.46 10.22 12.92
N ASP A 216 -26.05 9.37 13.86
CA ASP A 216 -26.66 9.23 15.19
C ASP A 216 -26.25 10.33 16.18
N GLY A 217 -25.44 11.30 15.73
CA GLY A 217 -24.94 12.43 16.53
C GLY A 217 -23.63 12.14 17.28
N THR A 218 -23.15 10.89 17.28
CA THR A 218 -21.93 10.49 18.00
C THR A 218 -20.68 11.01 17.30
N ASN A 219 -19.75 11.61 18.04
CA ASN A 219 -18.45 12.01 17.50
C ASN A 219 -17.40 10.92 17.77
N ILE A 220 -16.68 10.50 16.73
CA ILE A 220 -15.61 9.51 16.84
C ILE A 220 -14.32 10.03 16.19
N SER A 221 -13.18 9.59 16.72
CA SER A 221 -11.85 9.92 16.18
C SER A 221 -11.24 8.70 15.49
N VAL A 222 -11.16 8.74 14.17
CA VAL A 222 -10.83 7.60 13.32
C VAL A 222 -9.64 7.88 12.42
N ARG A 223 -8.88 6.83 12.11
CA ARG A 223 -7.74 6.94 11.19
C ARG A 223 -8.23 7.08 9.74
N PRO A 224 -7.45 7.72 8.84
CA PRO A 224 -7.76 7.79 7.42
C PRO A 224 -8.04 6.43 6.76
N GLU A 225 -7.32 5.38 7.18
CA GLU A 225 -7.48 4.01 6.67
C GLU A 225 -8.85 3.39 6.97
N ASN A 226 -9.56 3.91 7.97
CA ASN A 226 -10.87 3.43 8.42
C ASN A 226 -12.02 4.22 7.80
N LEU A 227 -11.73 5.10 6.84
CA LEU A 227 -12.68 5.99 6.21
C LEU A 227 -12.68 5.86 4.70
N THR A 228 -13.85 5.63 4.15
CA THR A 228 -14.09 5.73 2.70
C THR A 228 -14.96 6.95 2.45
N GLN A 229 -14.48 7.89 1.64
CA GLN A 229 -15.27 9.03 1.21
C GLN A 229 -16.45 8.54 0.36
N LEU A 230 -17.68 8.91 0.74
CA LEU A 230 -18.83 8.67 -0.12
C LEU A 230 -18.84 9.73 -1.22
N CYS A 231 -18.43 9.33 -2.42
CA CYS A 231 -18.56 10.19 -3.58
C CYS A 231 -20.01 10.21 -4.06
N THR A 232 -20.74 11.25 -3.67
CA THR A 232 -22.09 11.52 -4.17
C THR A 232 -22.03 12.21 -5.52
N VAL A 233 -22.78 11.69 -6.48
CA VAL A 233 -22.86 12.20 -7.85
C VAL A 233 -24.29 12.53 -8.23
N THR A 234 -24.45 13.55 -9.06
CA THR A 234 -25.68 13.79 -9.81
C THR A 234 -25.49 13.26 -11.23
N VAL A 235 -26.40 12.40 -11.66
CA VAL A 235 -26.39 11.82 -13.00
C VAL A 235 -26.83 12.88 -14.00
N HIS A 236 -26.11 13.00 -15.12
CA HIS A 236 -26.43 14.00 -16.15
C HIS A 236 -26.08 13.52 -17.56
N GLY A 237 -26.80 14.03 -18.57
CA GLY A 237 -26.46 13.86 -19.98
C GLY A 237 -26.59 12.44 -20.51
N LEU A 238 -27.41 11.59 -19.88
CA LEU A 238 -27.72 10.26 -20.39
C LEU A 238 -28.78 10.35 -21.49
N THR A 239 -28.43 9.90 -22.69
CA THR A 239 -29.34 9.76 -23.83
C THR A 239 -30.16 8.48 -23.75
N SER A 240 -29.57 7.38 -23.27
CA SER A 240 -30.24 6.07 -23.22
C SER A 240 -31.24 5.92 -22.08
N LYS A 241 -31.07 6.69 -21.00
CA LYS A 241 -31.93 6.67 -19.80
C LYS A 241 -32.13 8.09 -19.26
N PRO A 242 -32.82 8.96 -20.00
CA PRO A 242 -32.99 10.37 -19.63
C PRO A 242 -33.72 10.54 -18.30
N GLU A 243 -34.55 9.58 -17.89
CA GLU A 243 -35.28 9.55 -16.61
C GLU A 243 -34.39 9.50 -15.36
N LEU A 244 -33.12 9.14 -15.54
CA LEU A 244 -32.12 9.12 -14.47
C LEU A 244 -31.36 10.44 -14.37
N ASN A 245 -31.44 11.31 -15.38
CA ASN A 245 -30.78 12.62 -15.33
C ASN A 245 -31.39 13.48 -14.21
N GLY A 246 -30.53 14.15 -13.45
CA GLY A 246 -30.90 14.92 -12.27
C GLY A 246 -31.03 14.11 -10.99
N ARG A 247 -30.99 12.76 -11.04
CA ARG A 247 -31.00 11.93 -9.84
C ARG A 247 -29.64 11.88 -9.16
N SER A 248 -29.67 11.81 -7.84
CA SER A 248 -28.48 11.60 -7.01
C SER A 248 -28.16 10.12 -6.91
N GLY A 249 -26.87 9.81 -6.88
CA GLY A 249 -26.35 8.47 -6.72
C GLY A 249 -25.04 8.47 -5.93
N ARG A 250 -24.62 7.27 -5.54
CA ARG A 250 -23.35 7.02 -4.85
C ARG A 250 -22.45 6.19 -5.75
N ILE A 251 -21.21 6.63 -5.94
CA ILE A 251 -20.20 5.80 -6.61
C ILE A 251 -19.83 4.67 -5.65
N VAL A 252 -20.04 3.42 -6.10
CA VAL A 252 -19.67 2.20 -5.37
C VAL A 252 -18.28 1.73 -5.78
N GLY A 253 -17.87 2.03 -7.00
CA GLY A 253 -16.54 1.72 -7.50
C GLY A 253 -16.33 2.21 -8.93
N MET A 254 -15.14 1.95 -9.45
CA MET A 254 -14.80 2.17 -10.85
C MET A 254 -14.50 0.82 -11.49
N ASP A 255 -15.15 0.53 -12.61
CA ASP A 255 -14.77 -0.58 -13.46
C ASP A 255 -13.49 -0.18 -14.22
N THR A 256 -12.37 -0.75 -13.80
CA THR A 256 -11.04 -0.46 -14.35
C THR A 256 -10.90 -0.87 -15.81
N THR A 257 -11.70 -1.83 -16.27
CA THR A 257 -11.68 -2.33 -17.65
C THR A 257 -12.38 -1.36 -18.60
N SER A 258 -13.55 -0.86 -18.21
CA SER A 258 -14.34 0.06 -19.06
C SER A 258 -14.10 1.55 -18.76
N GLY A 259 -13.40 1.86 -17.66
CA GLY A 259 -13.20 3.22 -17.17
C GLY A 259 -14.49 3.90 -16.68
N ARG A 260 -15.54 3.11 -16.40
CA ARG A 260 -16.87 3.62 -16.01
C ARG A 260 -17.07 3.54 -14.50
N TYR A 261 -17.74 4.53 -13.95
CA TYR A 261 -18.23 4.45 -12.57
C TYR A 261 -19.37 3.45 -12.45
N VAL A 262 -19.32 2.65 -11.41
CA VAL A 262 -20.45 1.86 -10.93
C VAL A 262 -21.19 2.73 -9.92
N VAL A 263 -22.33 3.28 -10.34
CA VAL A 263 -23.13 4.22 -9.54
C VAL A 263 -24.40 3.53 -9.08
N MET A 264 -24.63 3.55 -7.78
CA MET A 264 -25.93 3.20 -7.19
C MET A 264 -26.79 4.46 -7.16
N VAL A 265 -27.76 4.55 -8.07
CA VAL A 265 -28.69 5.69 -8.13
C VAL A 265 -29.80 5.47 -7.12
N GLN A 266 -30.03 6.48 -6.29
CA GLN A 266 -31.14 6.48 -5.33
C GLN A 266 -32.42 6.88 -6.06
N ALA A 267 -33.29 5.90 -6.24
CA ALA A 267 -34.61 6.03 -6.85
C ALA A 267 -35.62 5.23 -6.01
N ALA A 268 -36.89 5.18 -6.42
CA ALA A 268 -37.91 4.35 -5.77
C ALA A 268 -37.45 2.88 -5.60
N ALA A 269 -36.61 2.38 -6.51
CA ALA A 269 -35.80 1.19 -6.34
C ALA A 269 -34.31 1.52 -6.56
N PRO A 270 -33.41 1.21 -5.62
CA PRO A 270 -31.98 1.46 -5.79
C PRO A 270 -31.45 0.65 -6.97
N THR A 271 -30.94 1.34 -7.98
CA THR A 271 -30.50 0.70 -9.22
C THR A 271 -29.00 0.95 -9.43
N VAL A 272 -28.24 -0.11 -9.68
CA VAL A 272 -26.82 -0.01 -10.00
C VAL A 272 -26.65 0.12 -11.51
N ILE A 273 -25.99 1.18 -11.95
CA ILE A 273 -25.75 1.47 -13.36
C ILE A 273 -24.28 1.82 -13.59
N ARG A 274 -23.79 1.52 -14.79
CA ARG A 274 -22.42 1.88 -15.21
C ARG A 274 -22.45 3.16 -16.04
N LEU A 275 -21.79 4.20 -15.55
CA LEU A 275 -21.80 5.53 -16.16
C LEU A 275 -20.41 6.00 -16.51
N GLN A 276 -20.28 6.75 -17.60
CA GLN A 276 -19.03 7.44 -17.89
C GLN A 276 -18.77 8.52 -16.82
N PRO A 277 -17.50 8.82 -16.49
CA PRO A 277 -17.16 9.91 -15.59
C PRO A 277 -17.78 11.26 -16.01
N ALA A 278 -17.84 11.52 -17.32
CA ALA A 278 -18.45 12.73 -17.88
C ALA A 278 -19.97 12.85 -17.66
N ASN A 279 -20.65 11.76 -17.27
CA ASN A 279 -22.08 11.70 -16.93
C ASN A 279 -22.33 11.72 -15.42
N CYS A 280 -21.27 11.77 -14.61
CA CYS A 280 -21.33 11.78 -13.15
C CYS A 280 -20.81 13.12 -12.65
N ILE A 281 -21.73 13.99 -12.22
CA ILE A 281 -21.37 15.29 -11.66
C ILE A 281 -21.08 15.11 -10.17
N LEU A 282 -19.81 15.22 -9.77
CA LEU A 282 -19.36 15.13 -8.38
C LEU A 282 -19.82 16.36 -7.61
N SER A 283 -20.22 16.14 -6.36
CA SER A 283 -20.67 17.22 -5.47
C SER A 283 -19.50 18.13 -5.08
N VAL A 284 -19.79 19.39 -4.79
CA VAL A 284 -18.80 20.36 -4.28
C VAL A 284 -18.21 19.85 -2.96
N GLY A 285 -16.93 20.15 -2.78
CA GLY A 285 -16.10 19.80 -1.63
C GLY A 285 -15.38 18.45 -1.75
N MET A 286 -15.80 17.59 -2.69
CA MET A 286 -15.25 16.24 -2.80
C MET A 286 -13.74 16.27 -3.10
N CYS A 287 -12.97 15.48 -2.35
CA CYS A 287 -11.59 15.18 -2.73
C CYS A 287 -11.61 14.20 -3.90
N VAL A 288 -10.90 14.57 -4.95
CA VAL A 288 -10.84 13.87 -6.23
C VAL A 288 -9.39 13.78 -6.69
N ARG A 289 -9.10 12.86 -7.61
CA ARG A 289 -7.81 12.70 -8.25
C ARG A 289 -7.87 13.14 -9.71
N LEU A 290 -6.89 13.90 -10.13
CA LEU A 290 -6.80 14.41 -11.48
C LEU A 290 -6.15 13.38 -12.41
N ARG A 291 -6.67 13.26 -13.64
CA ARG A 291 -6.13 12.37 -14.68
C ARG A 291 -6.41 12.95 -16.07
N GLY A 292 -5.60 12.58 -17.07
CA GLY A 292 -5.88 12.93 -18.46
C GLY A 292 -5.75 14.42 -18.79
N LEU A 293 -5.06 15.18 -17.94
CA LEU A 293 -4.70 16.58 -18.22
C LEU A 293 -3.48 16.63 -19.14
N ASN A 294 -3.45 17.60 -20.05
CA ASN A 294 -2.27 17.91 -20.88
C ASN A 294 -1.05 18.28 -20.03
N ARG A 295 -1.28 18.80 -18.82
CA ARG A 295 -0.26 19.06 -17.83
C ARG A 295 -0.01 17.79 -17.01
N GLU A 296 1.03 17.06 -17.40
CA GLU A 296 1.40 15.78 -16.77
C GLU A 296 1.78 15.93 -15.29
N ASP A 297 2.33 17.08 -14.91
CA ASP A 297 2.67 17.43 -13.52
C ASP A 297 1.46 17.40 -12.57
N LEU A 298 0.26 17.62 -13.12
CA LEU A 298 -0.98 17.63 -12.35
C LEU A 298 -1.68 16.26 -12.31
N ASN A 299 -1.33 15.34 -13.21
CA ASN A 299 -1.95 14.01 -13.23
C ASN A 299 -1.54 13.20 -12.00
N GLY A 300 -2.50 12.53 -11.38
CA GLY A 300 -2.31 11.79 -10.13
C GLY A 300 -2.40 12.65 -8.87
N GLN A 301 -2.38 13.98 -8.98
CA GLN A 301 -2.57 14.86 -7.83
C GLN A 301 -4.01 14.80 -7.30
N ARG A 302 -4.15 14.99 -5.98
CA ARG A 302 -5.44 15.13 -5.32
C ARG A 302 -5.85 16.60 -5.31
N ALA A 303 -7.12 16.85 -5.54
CA ALA A 303 -7.71 18.18 -5.56
C ALA A 303 -9.08 18.15 -4.90
N GLN A 304 -9.53 19.29 -4.39
CA GLN A 304 -10.88 19.47 -3.86
C GLN A 304 -11.75 20.16 -4.90
N VAL A 305 -12.95 19.64 -5.15
CA VAL A 305 -13.93 20.35 -6.00
C VAL A 305 -14.44 21.57 -5.24
N LEU A 306 -14.25 22.78 -5.78
CA LEU A 306 -14.76 24.02 -5.21
C LEU A 306 -16.07 24.46 -5.85
N ASP A 307 -16.18 24.31 -7.16
CA ASP A 307 -17.37 24.67 -7.91
C ASP A 307 -17.56 23.77 -9.14
N VAL A 308 -18.81 23.71 -9.62
CA VAL A 308 -19.23 22.87 -10.73
C VAL A 308 -19.93 23.72 -11.78
N ASP A 309 -19.21 24.05 -12.85
CA ASP A 309 -19.78 24.71 -14.01
C ASP A 309 -20.41 23.67 -14.95
N ARG A 310 -21.73 23.49 -14.80
CA ARG A 310 -22.53 22.55 -15.61
C ARG A 310 -22.62 23.01 -17.08
N SER A 311 -22.60 24.32 -17.33
CA SER A 311 -22.71 24.88 -18.68
C SER A 311 -21.44 24.63 -19.50
N ALA A 312 -20.27 24.85 -18.89
CA ALA A 312 -18.98 24.61 -19.52
C ALA A 312 -18.46 23.16 -19.37
N ARG A 313 -19.17 22.31 -18.62
CA ARG A 313 -18.79 20.92 -18.26
C ARG A 313 -17.41 20.84 -17.61
N ARG A 314 -17.14 21.74 -16.66
CA ARG A 314 -15.85 21.87 -15.98
C ARG A 314 -16.03 21.97 -14.46
N TYR A 315 -15.13 21.35 -13.72
CA TYR A 315 -14.94 21.59 -12.30
C TYR A 315 -13.93 22.71 -12.10
N GLU A 316 -14.19 23.56 -11.11
CA GLU A 316 -13.14 24.33 -10.46
C GLU A 316 -12.62 23.51 -9.28
N VAL A 317 -11.33 23.21 -9.29
CA VAL A 317 -10.71 22.36 -8.27
C VAL A 317 -9.51 23.07 -7.65
N GLN A 318 -9.31 22.86 -6.35
CA GLN A 318 -8.18 23.35 -5.59
C GLN A 318 -7.19 22.23 -5.33
N LEU A 319 -5.95 22.39 -5.77
CA LEU A 319 -4.85 21.49 -5.47
C LEU A 319 -4.42 21.62 -3.99
N SER A 320 -3.66 20.65 -3.47
CA SER A 320 -3.14 20.69 -2.10
C SER A 320 -2.30 21.93 -1.79
N GLU A 321 -1.60 22.46 -2.80
CA GLU A 321 -0.80 23.69 -2.72
C GLU A 321 -1.65 24.98 -2.67
N GLY A 322 -2.98 24.87 -2.58
CA GLY A 322 -3.93 25.99 -2.53
C GLY A 322 -4.27 26.61 -3.90
N ARG A 323 -3.55 26.20 -4.95
CA ARG A 323 -3.76 26.64 -6.34
C ARG A 323 -5.07 26.11 -6.92
N GLN A 324 -5.84 26.99 -7.54
CA GLN A 324 -7.09 26.64 -8.22
C GLN A 324 -6.89 26.46 -9.73
N ILE A 325 -7.53 25.45 -10.30
CA ILE A 325 -7.52 25.16 -11.74
C ILE A 325 -8.92 24.74 -12.20
N ARG A 326 -9.21 24.97 -13.49
CA ARG A 326 -10.44 24.48 -14.13
C ARG A 326 -10.14 23.24 -14.95
N VAL A 327 -10.85 22.15 -14.69
CA VAL A 327 -10.64 20.84 -15.32
C VAL A 327 -11.96 20.29 -15.87
N LYS A 328 -11.92 19.52 -16.96
CA LYS A 328 -13.13 18.90 -17.51
C LYS A 328 -13.63 17.78 -16.60
N PHE A 329 -14.92 17.45 -16.68
CA PHE A 329 -15.51 16.36 -15.88
C PHE A 329 -14.83 15.00 -16.09
N GLU A 330 -14.37 14.72 -17.32
CA GLU A 330 -13.66 13.48 -17.67
C GLU A 330 -12.28 13.34 -17.02
N ASN A 331 -11.69 14.45 -16.59
CA ASN A 331 -10.34 14.50 -16.03
C ASN A 331 -10.31 14.35 -14.50
N VAL A 332 -11.44 14.00 -13.91
CA VAL A 332 -11.62 13.97 -12.45
C VAL A 332 -12.16 12.61 -12.03
N VAL A 333 -11.43 11.99 -11.10
CA VAL A 333 -11.67 10.63 -10.63
C VAL A 333 -11.91 10.61 -9.11
N CYS A 334 -12.94 9.94 -8.62
CA CYS A 334 -12.92 9.31 -7.30
C CYS A 334 -12.21 7.96 -7.44
#